data_AF-I3L2Q1-F1
#
_entry.id   AF-I3L2Q1-F1
#
_cell.length_a   1.000
_cell.length_b   1.000
_cell.length_c   1.000
_cell.angle_alpha   90.00
_cell.angle_beta   90.00
_cell.angle_gamma   90.00
#
_symmetry.space_group_name_H-M   'P 1'
#
loop_
_entity.id
_entity.type
_entity.pdbx_description
1 polymer ?
#
loop_
_entity_poly.entity_id
_entity_poly.type
_entity_poly.pdbx_seq_one_letter_code
_entity_poly.pdbx_strand_id
1 'polypeptide(L)'
;MIRNGRGAAGGAEQPGPGGRRAVRVWCDGCYDMVHYGHSNQLRQARAMGDYLIVGVHTDEEIAKHKGPPVFTQEERYKMVQAIKWVDEVVPAAPYVTTLETLDKYNCDFCVHGNDITLTVDGRDTYEEVKQAGRYRECKRTQGVSTTDLVGRMLLVTKAHHSSQCPGGRNPWTGVSQFLQTSQKIIQFASGKEPQPGETVIYVAGAFDLFHIGHVDFLEKVHRLAERPYIIAGLHFDQEVNHYKGKNYPIMNLHERTLSVLACRYVSEVVIGAPYAVTAELLSHFK
;
A
#
# COMPACT_ATOMS: atom_id res chain seq x y z
N MET A 1 -34.27 -6.04 15.73
CA MET A 1 -34.82 -4.80 15.15
C MET A 1 -33.74 -3.73 15.20
N ILE A 2 -32.90 -3.68 14.17
CA ILE A 2 -31.82 -2.68 14.06
C ILE A 2 -32.40 -1.53 13.23
N ARG A 3 -32.41 -0.32 13.81
CA ARG A 3 -32.96 0.88 13.20
C ARG A 3 -32.11 1.31 12.00
N ASN A 4 -32.67 1.15 10.81
CA ASN A 4 -32.31 1.92 9.62
C ASN A 4 -32.64 3.40 9.88
N GLY A 5 -31.68 4.28 9.60
CA GLY A 5 -31.97 5.71 9.52
C GLY A 5 -30.77 6.61 9.79
N ARG A 6 -29.95 6.85 8.77
CA ARG A 6 -29.44 8.19 8.45
C ARG A 6 -29.39 8.33 6.94
N GLY A 7 -30.31 9.15 6.41
CA GLY A 7 -30.29 9.58 5.02
C GLY A 7 -29.00 10.34 4.73
N ALA A 8 -28.50 10.17 3.52
CA ALA A 8 -27.40 10.93 2.96
C ALA A 8 -27.79 12.41 2.92
N ALA A 9 -27.32 13.18 3.90
CA ALA A 9 -27.22 14.62 3.76
C ALA A 9 -26.08 14.89 2.77
N GLY A 10 -26.37 15.65 1.71
CA GLY A 10 -25.36 16.11 0.75
C GLY A 10 -24.19 16.74 1.51
N GLY A 11 -23.01 16.13 1.35
CA GLY A 11 -21.79 16.58 2.03
C GLY A 11 -21.48 18.01 1.64
N ALA A 12 -21.47 18.91 2.62
CA ALA A 12 -21.01 20.28 2.42
C ALA A 12 -19.62 20.25 1.77
N GLU A 13 -19.44 21.05 0.70
CA GLU A 13 -18.16 21.17 0.01
C GLU A 13 -17.08 21.58 1.01
N GLN A 14 -16.08 20.72 1.22
CA GLN A 14 -14.93 21.10 2.02
C GLN A 14 -14.07 22.08 1.20
N PRO A 15 -13.69 23.24 1.77
CA PRO A 15 -12.83 24.18 1.09
C PRO A 15 -11.44 23.56 0.86
N GLY A 16 -10.93 23.66 -0.36
CA GLY A 16 -9.59 23.24 -0.72
C GLY A 16 -8.52 24.27 -0.31
N PRO A 17 -7.22 23.93 -0.48
CA PRO A 17 -6.13 24.82 -0.13
C PRO A 17 -6.23 26.17 -0.84
N GLY A 18 -6.21 27.27 -0.08
CA GLY A 18 -6.28 28.63 -0.63
C GLY A 18 -7.69 29.10 -1.01
N GLY A 19 -8.76 28.46 -0.52
CA GLY A 19 -10.14 28.91 -0.72
C GLY A 19 -10.77 28.48 -2.05
N ARG A 20 -10.07 27.65 -2.85
CA ARG A 20 -10.63 27.02 -4.06
C ARG A 20 -11.48 25.79 -3.70
N ARG A 21 -12.38 25.36 -4.59
CA ARG A 21 -13.10 24.08 -4.45
C ARG A 21 -12.07 22.93 -4.38
N ALA A 22 -12.23 22.03 -3.41
CA ALA A 22 -11.37 20.85 -3.27
C ALA A 22 -11.58 19.88 -4.44
N VAL A 23 -10.49 19.40 -5.02
CA VAL A 23 -10.50 18.39 -6.08
C VAL A 23 -10.51 17.00 -5.42
N ARG A 24 -11.57 16.22 -5.66
CA ARG A 24 -11.75 14.88 -5.10
C ARG A 24 -11.45 13.83 -6.16
N VAL A 25 -10.57 12.90 -5.82
CA VAL A 25 -10.03 11.90 -6.73
C VAL A 25 -10.56 10.53 -6.36
N TRP A 26 -10.90 9.73 -7.37
CA TRP A 26 -11.33 8.35 -7.22
C TRP A 26 -10.28 7.37 -7.74
N CYS A 27 -10.00 6.33 -6.98
CA CYS A 27 -9.41 5.09 -7.50
C CYS A 27 -10.31 3.92 -7.11
N ASP A 28 -10.29 2.84 -7.87
CA ASP A 28 -10.87 1.58 -7.44
C ASP A 28 -9.98 0.40 -7.84
N GLY A 29 -10.25 -0.76 -7.26
CA GLY A 29 -9.50 -1.97 -7.55
C GLY A 29 -9.71 -3.08 -6.53
N CYS A 30 -9.10 -4.22 -6.81
CA CYS A 30 -9.14 -5.35 -5.89
C CYS A 30 -8.30 -5.09 -4.64
N TYR A 31 -7.10 -4.50 -4.81
CA TYR A 31 -6.08 -4.32 -3.77
C TYR A 31 -5.78 -5.63 -3.01
N ASP A 32 -5.73 -6.74 -3.74
CA ASP A 32 -5.41 -8.06 -3.22
C ASP A 32 -3.89 -8.27 -3.20
N MET A 33 -3.34 -8.55 -2.03
CA MET A 33 -1.90 -8.53 -1.74
C MET A 33 -1.24 -7.18 -2.07
N VAL A 34 -1.65 -6.13 -1.35
CA VAL A 34 -1.08 -4.77 -1.48
C VAL A 34 0.46 -4.78 -1.40
N HIS A 35 1.08 -3.97 -2.25
CA HIS A 35 2.54 -3.79 -2.31
C HIS A 35 2.84 -2.33 -2.70
N TYR A 36 4.12 -1.91 -2.63
CA TYR A 36 4.52 -0.51 -2.87
C TYR A 36 4.13 0.05 -4.25
N GLY A 37 3.84 -0.83 -5.21
CA GLY A 37 3.27 -0.47 -6.51
C GLY A 37 1.88 0.16 -6.41
N HIS A 38 0.97 -0.47 -5.66
CA HIS A 38 -0.34 0.08 -5.34
C HIS A 38 -0.21 1.39 -4.54
N SER A 39 0.68 1.41 -3.54
CA SER A 39 0.93 2.62 -2.74
C SER A 39 1.42 3.80 -3.60
N ASN A 40 2.30 3.56 -4.58
CA ASN A 40 2.77 4.60 -5.49
C ASN A 40 1.70 5.05 -6.51
N GLN A 41 0.80 4.16 -6.95
CA GLN A 41 -0.39 4.56 -7.73
C GLN A 41 -1.24 5.54 -6.91
N LEU A 42 -1.57 5.18 -5.67
CA LEU A 42 -2.41 6.00 -4.79
C LEU A 42 -1.73 7.32 -4.43
N ARG A 43 -0.40 7.34 -4.24
CA ARG A 43 0.39 8.57 -4.11
C ARG A 43 0.24 9.47 -5.33
N GLN A 44 0.39 8.92 -6.54
CA GLN A 44 0.25 9.67 -7.78
C GLN A 44 -1.17 10.21 -7.95
N ALA A 45 -2.20 9.41 -7.66
CA ALA A 45 -3.59 9.83 -7.71
C ALA A 45 -3.87 10.96 -6.71
N ARG A 46 -3.45 10.80 -5.44
CA ARG A 46 -3.62 11.83 -4.41
C ARG A 46 -2.93 13.14 -4.77
N ALA A 47 -1.81 13.10 -5.47
CA ALA A 47 -1.08 14.28 -5.93
C ALA A 47 -1.80 15.05 -7.06
N MET A 48 -2.82 14.46 -7.71
CA MET A 48 -3.62 15.13 -8.75
C MET A 48 -4.80 15.93 -8.16
N GLY A 49 -5.04 15.85 -6.86
CA GLY A 49 -6.13 16.56 -6.19
C GLY A 49 -5.87 16.85 -4.72
N ASP A 50 -6.93 17.05 -3.96
CA ASP A 50 -6.92 17.46 -2.55
C ASP A 50 -7.48 16.40 -1.60
N TYR A 51 -8.15 15.37 -2.12
CA TYR A 51 -8.73 14.28 -1.34
C TYR A 51 -8.82 13.02 -2.19
N LEU A 52 -8.40 11.86 -1.68
CA LEU A 52 -8.43 10.58 -2.38
C LEU A 52 -9.38 9.59 -1.72
N ILE A 53 -10.38 9.16 -2.48
CA ILE A 53 -11.30 8.08 -2.14
C ILE A 53 -10.91 6.83 -2.92
N VAL A 54 -10.90 5.68 -2.24
CA VAL A 54 -10.57 4.40 -2.87
C VAL A 54 -11.73 3.41 -2.73
N GLY A 55 -12.36 3.07 -3.85
CA GLY A 55 -13.31 1.98 -3.96
C GLY A 55 -12.62 0.62 -3.92
N VAL A 56 -13.13 -0.31 -3.10
CA VAL A 56 -12.60 -1.67 -3.03
C VAL A 56 -13.73 -2.66 -3.26
N HIS A 57 -13.56 -3.57 -4.22
CA HIS A 57 -14.60 -4.53 -4.59
C HIS A 57 -14.78 -5.62 -3.53
N THR A 58 -15.98 -6.20 -3.45
CA THR A 58 -16.25 -7.38 -2.59
C THR A 58 -15.58 -8.64 -3.12
N ASP A 59 -15.47 -9.67 -2.27
CA ASP A 59 -14.93 -10.97 -2.67
C ASP A 59 -15.79 -11.62 -3.77
N GLU A 60 -17.11 -11.51 -3.65
CA GLU A 60 -18.08 -12.00 -4.63
C GLU A 60 -17.91 -11.32 -5.99
N GLU A 61 -17.76 -9.99 -6.00
CA GLU A 61 -17.64 -9.23 -7.24
C GLU A 61 -16.34 -9.54 -7.98
N ILE A 62 -15.25 -9.75 -7.25
CA ILE A 62 -13.97 -10.18 -7.82
C ILE A 62 -14.09 -11.56 -8.45
N ALA A 63 -14.73 -12.50 -7.75
CA ALA A 63 -14.89 -13.88 -8.21
C ALA A 63 -15.73 -14.03 -9.49
N LYS A 64 -16.57 -13.04 -9.83
CA LYS A 64 -17.32 -13.01 -11.10
C LYS A 64 -16.42 -12.73 -12.31
N HIS A 65 -15.33 -11.99 -12.11
CA HIS A 65 -14.48 -11.48 -13.21
C HIS A 65 -13.15 -12.23 -13.32
N LYS A 66 -12.66 -12.79 -12.21
CA LYS A 66 -11.41 -13.55 -12.14
C LYS A 66 -11.47 -14.58 -11.01
N GLY A 67 -10.34 -15.21 -10.69
CA GLY A 67 -10.24 -16.07 -9.50
C GLY A 67 -10.57 -15.31 -8.21
N PRO A 68 -11.05 -16.00 -7.15
CA PRO A 68 -11.32 -15.37 -5.87
C PRO A 68 -10.05 -14.72 -5.30
N PRO A 69 -10.16 -13.60 -4.58
CA PRO A 69 -9.00 -12.93 -3.99
C PRO A 69 -8.37 -13.81 -2.90
N VAL A 70 -7.07 -13.60 -2.66
CA VAL A 70 -6.32 -14.28 -1.59
C VAL A 70 -6.74 -13.76 -0.21
N PHE A 71 -6.90 -12.44 -0.09
CA PHE A 71 -7.33 -11.78 1.14
C PHE A 71 -8.83 -11.47 1.10
N THR A 72 -9.48 -11.63 2.26
CA THR A 72 -10.89 -11.25 2.44
C THR A 72 -11.07 -9.75 2.21
N GLN A 73 -12.28 -9.34 1.85
CA GLN A 73 -12.58 -7.95 1.60
C GLN A 73 -12.28 -7.03 2.80
N GLU A 74 -12.51 -7.48 4.04
CA GLU A 74 -12.22 -6.68 5.25
C GLU A 74 -10.71 -6.47 5.45
N GLU A 75 -9.89 -7.48 5.16
CA GLU A 75 -8.43 -7.35 5.18
C GLU A 75 -7.96 -6.36 4.11
N ARG A 76 -8.56 -6.40 2.92
CA ARG A 76 -8.24 -5.48 1.82
C ARG A 76 -8.67 -4.05 2.15
N TYR A 77 -9.87 -3.85 2.69
CA TYR A 77 -10.36 -2.53 3.13
C TYR A 77 -9.41 -1.90 4.15
N LYS A 78 -9.04 -2.67 5.18
CA LYS A 78 -8.17 -2.19 6.25
C LYS A 78 -6.76 -1.91 5.75
N MET A 79 -6.22 -2.74 4.85
CA MET A 79 -4.90 -2.53 4.26
C MET A 79 -4.85 -1.25 3.40
N VAL A 80 -5.87 -1.00 2.58
CA VAL A 80 -5.95 0.24 1.76
C VAL A 80 -6.09 1.46 2.65
N GLN A 81 -6.93 1.41 3.69
CA GLN A 81 -7.11 2.51 4.63
C GLN A 81 -5.82 2.86 5.40
N ALA A 82 -4.91 1.91 5.59
CA ALA A 82 -3.63 2.15 6.26
C ALA A 82 -2.63 2.95 5.41
N ILE A 83 -2.85 3.09 4.10
CA ILE A 83 -1.98 3.85 3.21
C ILE A 83 -2.21 5.35 3.43
N LYS A 84 -1.14 6.11 3.68
CA LYS A 84 -1.24 7.50 4.13
C LYS A 84 -1.80 8.52 3.14
N TRP A 85 -1.85 8.17 1.87
CA TRP A 85 -2.42 9.01 0.82
C TRP A 85 -3.92 8.79 0.63
N VAL A 86 -4.48 7.72 1.21
CA VAL A 86 -5.91 7.40 1.13
C VAL A 86 -6.63 8.16 2.24
N ASP A 87 -7.66 8.90 1.91
CA ASP A 87 -8.46 9.61 2.91
C ASP A 87 -9.66 8.76 3.35
N GLU A 88 -10.32 8.08 2.42
CA GLU A 88 -11.50 7.24 2.66
C GLU A 88 -11.49 5.98 1.78
N VAL A 89 -11.92 4.85 2.36
CA VAL A 89 -12.22 3.60 1.63
C VAL A 89 -13.73 3.43 1.48
N VAL A 90 -14.16 3.18 0.25
CA VAL A 90 -15.55 2.82 -0.08
C VAL A 90 -15.61 1.30 -0.31
N PRO A 91 -16.21 0.53 0.61
CA PRO A 91 -16.39 -0.91 0.42
C PRO A 91 -17.45 -1.19 -0.65
N ALA A 92 -17.41 -2.39 -1.22
CA ALA A 92 -18.35 -2.85 -2.24
C ALA A 92 -18.48 -1.90 -3.45
N ALA A 93 -17.36 -1.33 -3.89
CA ALA A 93 -17.33 -0.55 -5.13
C ALA A 93 -17.59 -1.45 -6.35
N PRO A 94 -18.34 -0.98 -7.37
CA PRO A 94 -18.53 -1.69 -8.63
C PRO A 94 -17.18 -2.08 -9.28
N TYR A 95 -17.17 -3.15 -10.08
CA TYR A 95 -15.94 -3.62 -10.72
C TYR A 95 -15.38 -2.65 -11.77
N VAL A 96 -16.25 -1.88 -12.43
CA VAL A 96 -15.88 -0.87 -13.44
C VAL A 96 -16.30 0.51 -12.96
N THR A 97 -15.40 1.48 -13.04
CA THR A 97 -15.70 2.87 -12.73
C THR A 97 -16.75 3.43 -13.70
N THR A 98 -17.81 4.04 -13.17
CA THR A 98 -18.87 4.72 -13.93
C THR A 98 -18.97 6.19 -13.54
N LEU A 99 -19.57 7.02 -14.41
CA LEU A 99 -19.89 8.41 -14.05
C LEU A 99 -20.81 8.50 -12.83
N GLU A 100 -21.79 7.59 -12.73
CA GLU A 100 -22.68 7.47 -11.57
C GLU A 100 -21.90 7.31 -10.26
N THR A 101 -20.86 6.46 -10.25
CA THR A 101 -20.03 6.26 -9.07
C THR A 101 -19.24 7.53 -8.73
N LEU A 102 -18.67 8.20 -9.73
CA LEU A 102 -17.94 9.45 -9.52
C LEU A 102 -18.84 10.55 -8.97
N ASP A 103 -20.06 10.70 -9.52
CA ASP A 103 -21.02 11.69 -9.07
C ASP A 103 -21.53 11.39 -7.66
N LYS A 104 -21.81 10.11 -7.35
CA LYS A 104 -22.25 9.65 -6.03
C LYS A 104 -21.27 10.06 -4.92
N TYR A 105 -19.97 10.00 -5.18
CA TYR A 105 -18.93 10.36 -4.20
C TYR A 105 -18.34 11.77 -4.41
N ASN A 106 -18.95 12.55 -5.32
CA ASN A 106 -18.52 13.89 -5.70
C ASN A 106 -17.02 13.94 -6.10
N CYS A 107 -16.57 12.97 -6.89
CA CYS A 107 -15.22 12.91 -7.42
C CYS A 107 -15.14 13.56 -8.80
N ASP A 108 -14.15 14.40 -9.00
CA ASP A 108 -13.92 15.11 -10.25
C ASP A 108 -13.52 14.14 -11.38
N PHE A 109 -12.65 13.19 -11.07
CA PHE A 109 -12.15 12.19 -12.02
C PHE A 109 -11.64 10.94 -11.31
N CYS A 110 -11.50 9.85 -12.07
CA CYS A 110 -10.78 8.66 -11.63
C CYS A 110 -9.32 8.63 -12.12
N VAL A 111 -8.48 7.89 -11.39
CA VAL A 111 -7.09 7.64 -11.76
C VAL A 111 -6.83 6.14 -11.80
N HIS A 112 -6.34 5.65 -12.94
CA HIS A 112 -5.98 4.25 -13.17
C HIS A 112 -4.57 4.11 -13.74
N GLY A 113 -4.06 2.88 -13.79
CA GLY A 113 -2.84 2.57 -14.53
C GLY A 113 -3.07 2.63 -16.04
N ASN A 114 -1.99 2.52 -16.82
CA ASN A 114 -2.02 2.55 -18.28
C ASN A 114 -2.14 1.15 -18.91
N ASP A 115 -2.79 0.21 -18.22
CA ASP A 115 -3.00 -1.14 -18.72
C ASP A 115 -4.04 -1.13 -19.85
N ILE A 116 -3.94 -2.05 -20.81
CA ILE A 116 -4.91 -2.17 -21.90
C ILE A 116 -6.21 -2.75 -21.33
N THR A 117 -7.28 -1.96 -21.32
CA THR A 117 -8.59 -2.35 -20.79
C THR A 117 -9.66 -2.34 -21.88
N LEU A 118 -9.73 -3.44 -22.63
CA LEU A 118 -10.71 -3.63 -23.70
C LEU A 118 -11.72 -4.73 -23.31
N THR A 119 -12.97 -4.54 -23.71
CA THR A 119 -13.99 -5.59 -23.71
C THR A 119 -13.70 -6.62 -24.82
N VAL A 120 -14.43 -7.74 -24.81
CA VAL A 120 -14.33 -8.77 -25.86
C VAL A 120 -14.58 -8.24 -27.27
N ASP A 121 -15.36 -7.17 -27.40
CA ASP A 121 -15.67 -6.50 -28.66
C ASP A 121 -14.62 -5.45 -29.06
N GLY A 122 -13.53 -5.32 -28.28
CA GLY A 122 -12.46 -4.35 -28.53
C GLY A 122 -12.78 -2.91 -28.13
N ARG A 123 -13.84 -2.67 -27.35
CA ARG A 123 -14.19 -1.33 -26.83
C ARG A 123 -13.51 -1.07 -25.49
N ASP A 124 -13.17 0.18 -25.21
CA ASP A 124 -12.53 0.55 -23.95
C ASP A 124 -13.49 0.35 -22.76
N THR A 125 -13.05 -0.34 -21.72
CA THR A 125 -13.84 -0.57 -20.49
C THR A 125 -14.24 0.74 -19.81
N TYR A 126 -13.46 1.80 -19.99
CA TYR A 126 -13.70 3.13 -19.41
C TYR A 126 -14.14 4.17 -20.45
N GLU A 127 -14.69 3.74 -21.59
CA GLU A 127 -15.11 4.62 -22.69
C GLU A 127 -15.97 5.80 -22.21
N GLU A 128 -16.99 5.54 -21.39
CA GLU A 128 -17.89 6.56 -20.83
C GLU A 128 -17.13 7.65 -20.07
N VAL A 129 -16.28 7.24 -19.12
CA VAL A 129 -15.53 8.16 -18.24
C VAL A 129 -14.44 8.91 -19.01
N LYS A 130 -13.82 8.27 -20.00
CA LYS A 130 -12.83 8.89 -20.90
C LYS A 130 -13.47 9.96 -21.78
N GLN A 131 -14.62 9.67 -22.39
CA GLN A 131 -15.35 10.64 -23.24
C GLN A 131 -15.82 11.87 -22.43
N ALA A 132 -16.21 11.68 -21.17
CA ALA A 132 -16.56 12.77 -20.26
C ALA A 132 -15.35 13.60 -19.77
N GLY A 133 -14.12 13.25 -20.15
CA GLY A 133 -12.90 13.94 -19.72
C GLY A 133 -12.56 13.74 -18.24
N ARG A 134 -13.13 12.70 -17.60
CA ARG A 134 -13.02 12.41 -16.15
C ARG A 134 -12.15 11.20 -15.83
N TYR A 135 -11.26 10.83 -16.76
CA TYR A 135 -10.27 9.75 -16.60
C TYR A 135 -8.85 10.33 -16.63
N ARG A 136 -7.96 9.87 -15.77
CA ARG A 136 -6.53 10.21 -15.74
C ARG A 136 -5.70 8.95 -15.58
N GLU A 137 -4.49 8.96 -16.15
CA GLU A 137 -3.55 7.85 -16.04
C GLU A 137 -2.38 8.20 -15.12
N CYS A 138 -1.89 7.19 -14.41
CA CYS A 138 -0.64 7.26 -13.65
C CYS A 138 0.40 6.29 -14.21
N LYS A 139 1.68 6.55 -13.90
CA LYS A 139 2.77 5.70 -14.39
C LYS A 139 2.83 4.42 -13.57
N ARG A 140 2.90 3.27 -14.26
CA ARG A 140 3.13 1.96 -13.64
C ARG A 140 4.43 1.97 -12.84
N THR A 141 4.41 1.38 -11.66
CA THR A 141 5.58 1.30 -10.77
C THR A 141 6.54 0.22 -11.24
N GLN A 142 7.79 0.60 -11.50
CA GLN A 142 8.85 -0.35 -11.86
C GLN A 142 9.24 -1.23 -10.67
N GLY A 143 9.53 -2.51 -10.93
CA GLY A 143 10.17 -3.42 -9.99
C GLY A 143 9.23 -4.31 -9.17
N VAL A 144 7.91 -4.20 -9.35
CA VAL A 144 6.94 -5.06 -8.64
C VAL A 144 5.64 -5.28 -9.43
N SER A 145 5.10 -6.48 -9.30
CA SER A 145 3.72 -6.83 -9.61
C SER A 145 3.29 -8.00 -8.71
N THR A 146 1.98 -8.23 -8.55
CA THR A 146 1.50 -9.40 -7.80
C THR A 146 2.02 -10.71 -8.40
N THR A 147 2.07 -10.82 -9.74
CA THR A 147 2.62 -12.00 -10.43
C THR A 147 4.10 -12.23 -10.13
N ASP A 148 4.91 -11.16 -10.11
CA ASP A 148 6.32 -11.23 -9.70
C ASP A 148 6.43 -11.73 -8.26
N LEU A 149 5.69 -11.13 -7.32
CA LEU A 149 5.71 -11.55 -5.90
C LEU A 149 5.27 -13.01 -5.71
N VAL A 150 4.24 -13.46 -6.42
CA VAL A 150 3.83 -14.88 -6.42
C VAL A 150 4.97 -15.76 -6.93
N GLY A 151 5.66 -15.36 -8.00
CA GLY A 151 6.85 -16.05 -8.50
C GLY A 151 7.93 -16.20 -7.43
N ARG A 152 8.20 -15.14 -6.67
CA ARG A 152 9.16 -15.17 -5.54
C ARG A 152 8.70 -16.10 -4.41
N MET A 153 7.42 -16.08 -4.05
CA MET A 153 6.85 -17.00 -3.04
C MET A 153 7.01 -18.47 -3.47
N LEU A 154 6.78 -18.77 -4.76
CA LEU A 154 6.98 -20.13 -5.30
C LEU A 154 8.44 -20.58 -5.22
N LEU A 155 9.42 -19.68 -5.35
CA LEU A 155 10.84 -20.02 -5.16
C LEU A 155 11.15 -20.39 -3.69
N VAL A 156 10.41 -19.87 -2.72
CA VAL A 156 10.60 -20.23 -1.30
C VAL A 156 10.06 -21.64 -1.01
N THR A 157 8.96 -22.03 -1.67
CA THR A 157 8.23 -23.25 -1.32
C THR A 157 8.63 -24.49 -2.13
N LYS A 158 9.25 -24.33 -3.32
CA LYS A 158 9.65 -25.48 -4.16
C LYS A 158 10.67 -26.43 -3.51
N ALA A 159 11.39 -25.99 -2.48
CA ALA A 159 12.27 -26.86 -1.69
C ALA A 159 11.53 -27.89 -0.81
N HIS A 160 10.20 -27.76 -0.61
CA HIS A 160 9.41 -28.70 0.19
C HIS A 160 8.88 -29.92 -0.58
N HIS A 161 8.82 -29.86 -1.92
CA HIS A 161 8.39 -31.00 -2.75
C HIS A 161 9.53 -31.91 -3.20
N SER A 162 10.78 -31.42 -3.13
CA SER A 162 11.97 -32.23 -3.37
C SER A 162 12.53 -32.71 -2.03
N SER A 163 12.13 -33.91 -1.61
CA SER A 163 12.71 -34.65 -0.47
C SER A 163 14.17 -35.11 -0.70
N GLN A 164 14.91 -34.41 -1.55
CA GLN A 164 16.33 -34.65 -1.82
C GLN A 164 17.04 -33.33 -2.14
N CYS A 165 17.70 -32.74 -1.14
CA CYS A 165 18.90 -31.91 -1.29
C CYS A 165 19.54 -31.74 0.11
N PRO A 166 20.69 -32.37 0.39
CA PRO A 166 21.39 -32.23 1.66
C PRO A 166 22.17 -30.90 1.72
N GLY A 167 22.01 -30.15 2.81
CA GLY A 167 23.10 -29.36 3.41
C GLY A 167 23.65 -28.12 2.71
N GLY A 168 23.07 -27.60 1.62
CA GLY A 168 23.52 -26.36 0.98
C GLY A 168 22.81 -25.11 1.51
N ARG A 169 23.47 -24.30 2.35
CA ARG A 169 23.05 -22.90 2.55
C ARG A 169 23.32 -22.15 1.24
N ASN A 170 22.31 -22.02 0.37
CA ASN A 170 22.43 -21.10 -0.76
C ASN A 170 22.40 -19.67 -0.21
N PRO A 171 23.47 -18.87 -0.38
CA PRO A 171 23.45 -17.48 0.03
C PRO A 171 22.32 -16.76 -0.72
N TRP A 172 21.50 -15.97 -0.02
CA TRP A 172 20.49 -15.15 -0.67
C TRP A 172 21.20 -14.15 -1.61
N THR A 173 20.89 -14.22 -2.91
CA THR A 173 21.49 -13.36 -3.94
C THR A 173 20.53 -12.30 -4.50
N GLY A 174 19.30 -12.23 -3.98
CA GLY A 174 18.27 -11.30 -4.42
C GLY A 174 17.73 -11.59 -5.82
N VAL A 175 16.42 -11.47 -6.00
CA VAL A 175 15.76 -11.67 -7.31
C VAL A 175 15.05 -10.41 -7.82
N SER A 176 14.94 -9.37 -6.98
CA SER A 176 14.30 -8.11 -7.35
C SER A 176 15.19 -7.31 -8.31
N GLN A 177 14.56 -6.76 -9.35
CA GLN A 177 15.17 -5.80 -10.28
C GLN A 177 14.76 -4.35 -9.95
N PHE A 178 14.24 -4.10 -8.75
CA PHE A 178 13.82 -2.77 -8.33
C PHE A 178 15.02 -1.82 -8.24
N LEU A 179 14.95 -0.71 -8.99
CA LEU A 179 15.99 0.32 -8.97
C LEU A 179 15.63 1.41 -7.96
N GLN A 180 16.23 1.35 -6.77
CA GLN A 180 16.01 2.39 -5.75
C GLN A 180 16.68 3.71 -6.15
N THR A 181 16.03 4.82 -5.83
CA THR A 181 16.59 6.17 -6.02
C THR A 181 16.23 7.05 -4.82
N SER A 182 17.03 8.07 -4.53
CA SER A 182 16.71 9.08 -3.52
C SER A 182 15.33 9.70 -3.75
N GLN A 183 14.99 9.98 -5.01
CA GLN A 183 13.69 10.56 -5.38
C GLN A 183 12.50 9.68 -4.99
N LYS A 184 12.61 8.35 -5.15
CA LYS A 184 11.56 7.41 -4.73
C LYS A 184 11.39 7.41 -3.21
N ILE A 185 12.49 7.49 -2.45
CA ILE A 185 12.44 7.59 -0.99
C ILE A 185 11.79 8.90 -0.57
N ILE A 186 12.21 10.03 -1.13
CA ILE A 186 11.64 11.36 -0.82
C ILE A 186 10.13 11.40 -1.09
N GLN A 187 9.68 10.81 -2.20
CA GLN A 187 8.25 10.73 -2.54
C GLN A 187 7.44 9.91 -1.54
N PHE A 188 8.08 8.95 -0.86
CA PHE A 188 7.45 8.07 0.11
C PHE A 188 7.66 8.52 1.56
N ALA A 189 8.69 9.28 1.88
CA ALA A 189 8.97 9.74 3.23
C ALA A 189 7.99 10.86 3.65
N SER A 190 7.76 11.00 4.96
CA SER A 190 7.06 12.17 5.49
C SER A 190 7.95 13.43 5.46
N GLY A 191 9.26 13.23 5.62
CA GLY A 191 10.28 14.28 5.65
C GLY A 191 10.23 15.15 6.91
N LYS A 192 9.56 14.69 7.97
CA LYS A 192 9.43 15.44 9.23
C LYS A 192 10.36 14.89 10.28
N GLU A 193 11.04 15.76 11.00
CA GLU A 193 11.81 15.42 12.20
C GLU A 193 10.90 15.38 13.44
N PRO A 194 11.27 14.64 14.51
CA PRO A 194 10.53 14.64 15.77
C PRO A 194 10.42 16.06 16.34
N GLN A 195 9.20 16.44 16.73
CA GLN A 195 8.93 17.76 17.31
C GLN A 195 8.87 17.71 18.85
N PRO A 196 9.11 18.84 19.55
CA PRO A 196 8.88 18.91 20.99
C PRO A 196 7.47 18.46 21.38
N GLY A 197 7.40 17.56 22.36
CA GLY A 197 6.16 16.95 22.84
C GLY A 197 5.71 15.71 22.05
N GLU A 198 6.45 15.28 21.04
CA GLU A 198 6.23 13.97 20.40
C GLU A 198 6.98 12.87 21.15
N THR A 199 6.35 11.69 21.23
CA THR A 199 6.95 10.50 21.83
C THR A 199 7.59 9.66 20.73
N VAL A 200 8.93 9.62 20.69
CA VAL A 200 9.66 8.75 19.76
C VAL A 200 9.53 7.30 20.20
N ILE A 201 9.03 6.45 19.29
CA ILE A 201 8.82 5.02 19.53
C ILE A 201 9.56 4.22 18.46
N TYR A 202 10.48 3.36 18.89
CA TYR A 202 11.23 2.49 17.99
C TYR A 202 10.65 1.07 17.96
N VAL A 203 10.45 0.54 16.75
CA VAL A 203 10.07 -0.86 16.49
C VAL A 203 11.00 -1.43 15.43
N ALA A 204 11.30 -2.73 15.44
CA ALA A 204 12.23 -3.32 14.50
C ALA A 204 11.79 -4.70 14.00
N GLY A 205 12.25 -5.08 12.81
CA GLY A 205 12.02 -6.42 12.28
C GLY A 205 12.31 -6.52 10.78
N ALA A 206 11.82 -7.63 10.21
CA ALA A 206 11.88 -7.81 8.76
C ALA A 206 10.94 -6.85 8.03
N PHE A 207 9.66 -6.79 8.45
CA PHE A 207 8.59 -6.15 7.67
C PHE A 207 8.54 -6.62 6.20
N ASP A 208 8.89 -7.89 5.98
CA ASP A 208 8.83 -8.53 4.67
C ASP A 208 7.38 -8.83 4.28
N LEU A 209 7.04 -8.62 2.99
CA LEU A 209 5.67 -8.59 2.49
C LEU A 209 4.74 -7.80 3.43
N PHE A 210 5.02 -6.51 3.62
CA PHE A 210 4.26 -5.65 4.55
C PHE A 210 2.74 -5.84 4.37
N HIS A 211 2.06 -6.20 5.46
CA HIS A 211 0.73 -6.83 5.45
C HIS A 211 -0.09 -6.40 6.68
N ILE A 212 -1.35 -6.83 6.73
CA ILE A 212 -2.31 -6.35 7.73
C ILE A 212 -1.88 -6.60 9.19
N GLY A 213 -1.20 -7.71 9.48
CA GLY A 213 -0.63 -7.93 10.82
C GLY A 213 0.39 -6.86 11.25
N HIS A 214 1.20 -6.34 10.32
CA HIS A 214 2.12 -5.23 10.61
C HIS A 214 1.37 -3.92 10.81
N VAL A 215 0.33 -3.68 10.02
CA VAL A 215 -0.56 -2.51 10.17
C VAL A 215 -1.21 -2.51 11.56
N ASP A 216 -1.77 -3.64 11.99
CA ASP A 216 -2.44 -3.78 13.29
C ASP A 216 -1.48 -3.58 14.46
N PHE A 217 -0.26 -4.09 14.32
CA PHE A 217 0.81 -3.86 15.28
C PHE A 217 1.15 -2.35 15.37
N LEU A 218 1.42 -1.71 14.24
CA LEU A 218 1.78 -0.29 14.18
C LEU A 218 0.64 0.63 14.64
N GLU A 219 -0.61 0.28 14.33
CA GLU A 219 -1.79 1.00 14.82
C GLU A 219 -1.87 0.95 16.35
N LYS A 220 -1.66 -0.22 16.95
CA LYS A 220 -1.64 -0.36 18.42
C LYS A 220 -0.47 0.41 19.04
N VAL A 221 0.71 0.37 18.41
CA VAL A 221 1.88 1.14 18.85
C VAL A 221 1.60 2.65 18.77
N HIS A 222 0.96 3.11 17.70
CA HIS A 222 0.59 4.52 17.52
C HIS A 222 -0.38 5.02 18.60
N ARG A 223 -1.17 4.13 19.22
CA ARG A 223 -2.08 4.50 20.33
C ARG A 223 -1.39 4.62 21.69
N LEU A 224 -0.10 4.31 21.81
CA LEU A 224 0.64 4.38 23.07
C LEU A 224 0.97 5.82 23.50
N ALA A 225 0.88 6.80 22.59
CA ALA A 225 1.14 8.19 22.87
C ALA A 225 0.12 9.09 22.16
N GLU A 226 -0.09 10.29 22.70
CA GLU A 226 -0.97 11.29 22.09
C GLU A 226 -0.39 11.83 20.76
N ARG A 227 0.93 12.04 20.73
CA ARG A 227 1.68 12.51 19.55
C ARG A 227 2.85 11.55 19.25
N PRO A 228 2.58 10.37 18.67
CA PRO A 228 3.62 9.38 18.43
C PRO A 228 4.49 9.75 17.23
N TYR A 229 5.80 9.52 17.35
CA TYR A 229 6.76 9.54 16.25
C TYR A 229 7.35 8.13 16.10
N ILE A 230 6.82 7.33 15.18
CA ILE A 230 7.22 5.92 15.05
C ILE A 230 8.37 5.78 14.06
N ILE A 231 9.48 5.20 14.55
CA ILE A 231 10.64 4.80 13.76
C ILE A 231 10.63 3.29 13.58
N ALA A 232 10.53 2.83 12.33
CA ALA A 232 10.57 1.41 12.00
C ALA A 232 11.97 1.00 11.49
N GLY A 233 12.70 0.23 12.29
CA GLY A 233 13.98 -0.34 11.93
C GLY A 233 13.86 -1.59 11.06
N LEU A 234 14.43 -1.53 9.86
CA LEU A 234 14.40 -2.63 8.91
C LEU A 234 15.72 -3.39 8.92
N HIS A 235 15.70 -4.64 9.36
CA HIS A 235 16.89 -5.50 9.31
C HIS A 235 17.41 -5.67 7.88
N PHE A 236 18.73 -5.83 7.73
CA PHE A 236 19.38 -6.16 6.46
C PHE A 236 18.86 -7.48 5.87
N ASP A 237 18.89 -7.61 4.54
CA ASP A 237 18.40 -8.83 3.87
C ASP A 237 19.16 -10.08 4.30
N GLN A 238 20.47 -9.97 4.50
CA GLN A 238 21.33 -11.07 4.96
C GLN A 238 20.95 -11.50 6.38
N GLU A 239 20.64 -10.55 7.26
CA GLU A 239 20.20 -10.85 8.62
C GLU A 239 18.83 -11.52 8.61
N VAL A 240 17.88 -10.99 7.83
CA VAL A 240 16.56 -11.60 7.66
C VAL A 240 16.69 -13.02 7.10
N ASN A 241 17.55 -13.25 6.11
CA ASN A 241 17.83 -14.59 5.61
C ASN A 241 18.44 -15.49 6.68
N HIS A 242 19.37 -14.99 7.47
CA HIS A 242 20.02 -15.76 8.52
C HIS A 242 19.02 -16.30 9.56
N TYR A 243 18.08 -15.46 10.04
CA TYR A 243 17.12 -15.91 11.06
C TYR A 243 15.80 -16.47 10.51
N LYS A 244 15.37 -16.15 9.27
CA LYS A 244 14.17 -16.75 8.64
C LYS A 244 14.47 -17.97 7.75
N GLY A 245 15.70 -18.09 7.25
CA GLY A 245 16.14 -19.14 6.33
C GLY A 245 15.50 -19.09 4.94
N LYS A 246 15.71 -20.17 4.17
CA LYS A 246 15.20 -20.35 2.80
C LYS A 246 15.62 -19.18 1.90
N ASN A 247 14.70 -18.73 1.04
CA ASN A 247 14.87 -17.60 0.14
C ASN A 247 14.25 -16.31 0.72
N TYR A 248 14.04 -16.22 2.04
CA TYR A 248 13.63 -14.96 2.66
C TYR A 248 14.79 -13.97 2.73
N PRO A 249 14.52 -12.65 2.68
CA PRO A 249 13.20 -12.05 2.49
C PRO A 249 12.70 -12.11 1.03
N ILE A 250 11.37 -12.04 0.85
CA ILE A 250 10.72 -11.97 -0.47
C ILE A 250 10.96 -10.62 -1.13
N MET A 251 10.82 -9.56 -0.32
CA MET A 251 11.12 -8.18 -0.70
C MET A 251 12.46 -7.76 -0.11
N ASN A 252 13.34 -7.20 -0.94
CA ASN A 252 14.63 -6.71 -0.47
C ASN A 252 14.46 -5.49 0.44
N LEU A 253 15.55 -5.04 1.08
CA LEU A 253 15.55 -3.92 2.02
C LEU A 253 14.94 -2.65 1.44
N HIS A 254 15.19 -2.36 0.17
CA HIS A 254 14.71 -1.16 -0.49
C HIS A 254 13.21 -1.22 -0.83
N GLU A 255 12.70 -2.38 -1.23
CA GLU A 255 11.28 -2.62 -1.43
C GLU A 255 10.51 -2.54 -0.10
N ARG A 256 11.07 -3.13 0.97
CA ARG A 256 10.50 -3.07 2.32
C ARG A 256 10.48 -1.63 2.85
N THR A 257 11.51 -0.85 2.57
CA THR A 257 11.57 0.59 2.91
C THR A 257 10.36 1.34 2.37
N LEU A 258 10.07 1.22 1.06
CA LEU A 258 8.91 1.90 0.46
C LEU A 258 7.58 1.35 0.99
N SER A 259 7.52 0.06 1.25
CA SER A 259 6.30 -0.59 1.75
C SER A 259 5.93 -0.08 3.14
N VAL A 260 6.91 0.09 4.02
CA VAL A 260 6.72 0.57 5.39
C VAL A 260 6.48 2.09 5.43
N LEU A 261 7.20 2.88 4.63
CA LEU A 261 7.01 4.34 4.55
C LEU A 261 5.62 4.76 4.02
N ALA A 262 4.93 3.87 3.29
CA ALA A 262 3.57 4.12 2.81
C ALA A 262 2.50 4.07 3.92
N CYS A 263 2.81 3.44 5.06
CA CYS A 263 1.89 3.29 6.18
C CYS A 263 1.70 4.63 6.91
N ARG A 264 0.45 5.02 7.20
CA ARG A 264 0.12 6.28 7.88
C ARG A 264 0.63 6.38 9.31
N TYR A 265 0.90 5.24 9.95
CA TYR A 265 1.38 5.20 11.33
C TYR A 265 2.90 5.37 11.44
N VAL A 266 3.64 5.31 10.33
CA VAL A 266 5.11 5.36 10.33
C VAL A 266 5.57 6.78 10.02
N SER A 267 6.44 7.32 10.87
CA SER A 267 7.05 8.64 10.68
C SER A 267 8.36 8.54 9.92
N GLU A 268 9.20 7.55 10.28
CA GLU A 268 10.56 7.36 9.74
C GLU A 268 10.96 5.88 9.70
N VAL A 269 11.97 5.55 8.87
CA VAL A 269 12.54 4.21 8.73
C VAL A 269 14.06 4.22 8.90
N VAL A 270 14.60 3.29 9.68
CA VAL A 270 16.04 2.99 9.67
C VAL A 270 16.30 1.93 8.60
N ILE A 271 16.90 2.34 7.49
CA ILE A 271 17.21 1.48 6.35
C ILE A 271 18.50 0.70 6.65
N GLY A 272 18.37 -0.54 7.14
CA GLY A 272 19.51 -1.35 7.56
C GLY A 272 19.78 -1.22 9.06
N ALA A 273 18.76 -1.48 9.87
CA ALA A 273 18.89 -1.52 11.32
C ALA A 273 19.65 -2.77 11.79
N PRO A 274 20.47 -2.67 12.85
CA PRO A 274 21.05 -3.84 13.51
C PRO A 274 19.96 -4.70 14.15
N TYR A 275 20.21 -6.01 14.26
CA TYR A 275 19.27 -6.94 14.89
C TYR A 275 19.06 -6.63 16.39
N ALA A 276 20.14 -6.34 17.11
CA ALA A 276 20.08 -5.91 18.49
C ALA A 276 19.75 -4.41 18.56
N VAL A 277 18.79 -4.04 19.41
CA VAL A 277 18.51 -2.63 19.71
C VAL A 277 19.62 -2.07 20.59
N THR A 278 20.60 -1.43 19.97
CA THR A 278 21.82 -0.96 20.65
C THR A 278 21.56 0.33 21.44
N ALA A 279 22.35 0.56 22.49
CA ALA A 279 22.32 1.82 23.23
C ALA A 279 22.67 3.02 22.32
N GLU A 280 23.57 2.83 21.37
CA GLU A 280 23.94 3.83 20.36
C GLU A 280 22.72 4.26 19.53
N LEU A 281 21.97 3.29 18.99
CA LEU A 281 20.75 3.56 18.21
C LEU A 281 19.71 4.32 19.05
N LEU A 282 19.48 3.88 20.29
CA LEU A 282 18.53 4.55 21.18
C LEU A 282 18.99 5.97 21.55
N SER A 283 20.29 6.22 21.67
CA SER A 283 20.81 7.56 21.95
C SER A 283 20.78 8.49 20.74
N HIS A 284 20.89 7.95 19.53
CA HIS A 284 20.87 8.73 18.29
C HIS A 284 19.47 9.30 17.98
N PHE A 285 18.41 8.55 18.29
CA PHE A 285 17.02 8.93 18.03
C PHE A 285 16.29 9.51 19.25
N LYS A 286 17.02 9.96 20.27
CA LYS A 286 16.47 10.61 21.47
C LYS A 286 16.15 12.08 21.26
#